data_AF-A0A537SRM9-F1
#
_entry.id   AF-A0A537SRM9-F1
#
_cell.length_a   1.000
_cell.length_b   1.000
_cell.length_c   1.000
_cell.angle_alpha   90.00
_cell.angle_beta   90.00
_cell.angle_gamma   90.00
#
_symmetry.space_group_name_H-M   'P 1'
#
loop_
_entity.id
_entity.type
_entity.pdbx_description
1 polymer ?
#
loop_
_entity_poly.entity_id
_entity_poly.type
_entity_poly.pdbx_seq_one_letter_code
_entity_poly.pdbx_strand_id
1 'polypeptide(L)'
;MTKNPSSIIVIIAVLLALLGNTAVHAQDKYSLKSPDGVAFSDFKGYEDWSVVSSARTDEVLKVIVANPIMINAYKAGLAGNGQAFPDGSRIVKLQWKPKKSAEAPFVVDVPDVFTQAFVMEKDSNRFPKSGGWGYALFNYEAASDKFTADPSPSDCGHACHVVVKAKDHIFHPYQTR
;
A
#
# COMPACT_ATOMS: atom_id res chain seq x y z
N MET A 1 -25.85 60.80 -25.71
CA MET A 1 -24.70 60.07 -25.14
C MET A 1 -25.15 58.64 -24.84
N THR A 2 -25.10 57.77 -25.84
CA THR A 2 -25.52 56.37 -25.75
C THR A 2 -24.28 55.49 -25.60
N LYS A 3 -24.11 54.88 -24.42
CA LYS A 3 -23.03 53.91 -24.15
C LYS A 3 -23.36 52.59 -24.83
N ASN A 4 -22.49 52.12 -25.72
CA ASN A 4 -22.60 50.81 -26.35
C ASN A 4 -22.40 49.67 -25.32
N PRO A 5 -23.18 48.57 -25.38
CA PRO A 5 -23.11 47.47 -24.42
C PRO A 5 -21.98 46.45 -24.71
N SER A 6 -21.17 46.68 -25.75
CA SER A 6 -20.21 45.69 -26.27
C SER A 6 -19.03 45.37 -25.34
N SER A 7 -18.76 46.18 -24.32
CA SER A 7 -17.60 45.97 -23.44
C SER A 7 -17.83 44.95 -22.31
N ILE A 8 -19.09 44.59 -21.99
CA ILE A 8 -19.38 43.68 -20.87
C ILE A 8 -19.29 42.20 -21.30
N ILE A 9 -19.63 41.88 -22.55
CA ILE A 9 -19.67 40.49 -23.05
C ILE A 9 -18.26 39.93 -23.26
N VAL A 10 -17.28 40.77 -23.61
CA VAL A 10 -15.89 40.33 -23.85
C VAL A 10 -15.17 39.95 -22.55
N ILE A 11 -15.54 40.57 -21.41
CA ILE A 11 -14.89 40.29 -20.12
C ILE A 11 -15.32 38.93 -19.55
N ILE A 12 -16.55 38.48 -19.81
CA ILE A 12 -17.06 37.19 -19.32
C ILE A 12 -16.42 36.00 -20.08
N ALA A 13 -16.12 36.16 -21.37
CA ALA A 13 -15.48 35.11 -22.17
C ALA A 13 -14.02 34.84 -21.79
N VAL A 14 -13.29 35.86 -21.30
CA VAL A 14 -11.88 35.71 -20.87
C VAL A 14 -11.78 35.10 -19.46
N LEU A 15 -12.76 35.34 -18.59
CA LEU A 15 -12.80 34.73 -17.24
C LEU A 15 -13.17 33.24 -17.26
N LEU A 16 -13.90 32.76 -18.28
CA LEU A 16 -14.25 31.34 -18.40
C LEU A 16 -13.11 30.46 -18.95
N ALA A 17 -12.10 31.04 -19.59
CA ALA A 17 -10.96 30.28 -20.14
C ALA A 17 -9.89 29.94 -19.09
N LEU A 18 -9.96 30.51 -17.88
CA LEU A 18 -9.01 30.26 -16.78
C LEU A 18 -9.46 29.17 -15.80
N LEU A 19 -10.64 28.58 -15.99
CA LEU A 19 -11.21 27.58 -15.09
C LEU A 19 -11.11 26.13 -15.60
N GLY A 20 -10.58 25.90 -16.80
CA GLY A 20 -10.48 24.57 -17.41
C GLY A 20 -9.04 24.14 -17.63
N ASN A 21 -8.42 23.51 -16.64
CA ASN A 21 -7.37 22.47 -16.76
C ASN A 21 -6.45 22.38 -15.53
N THR A 22 -6.99 22.32 -14.31
CA THR A 22 -6.32 21.53 -13.28
C THR A 22 -6.80 20.10 -13.42
N ALA A 23 -6.39 19.43 -14.51
CA ALA A 23 -6.31 17.98 -14.47
C ALA A 23 -5.33 17.67 -13.34
N VAL A 24 -5.86 17.33 -12.17
CA VAL A 24 -5.08 16.75 -11.08
C VAL A 24 -4.48 15.51 -11.70
N HIS A 25 -3.21 15.60 -12.12
CA HIS A 25 -2.47 14.42 -12.55
C HIS A 25 -2.47 13.48 -11.36
N ALA A 26 -3.26 12.41 -11.45
CA ALA A 26 -3.23 11.33 -10.48
C ALA A 26 -1.76 10.92 -10.34
N GLN A 27 -1.21 11.01 -9.13
CA GLN A 27 0.17 10.67 -8.90
C GLN A 27 0.40 9.23 -9.35
N ASP A 28 1.44 9.01 -10.17
CA ASP A 28 1.89 7.65 -10.43
C ASP A 28 2.60 7.11 -9.17
N LYS A 29 1.83 6.47 -8.29
CA LYS A 29 2.35 5.84 -7.06
C LYS A 29 3.48 4.85 -7.35
N TYR A 30 3.55 4.29 -8.55
CA TYR A 30 4.59 3.33 -8.93
C TYR A 30 5.94 3.97 -9.26
N SER A 31 6.01 5.30 -9.34
CA SER A 31 7.27 6.04 -9.36
C SER A 31 7.97 6.12 -8.00
N LEU A 32 7.26 5.80 -6.90
CA LEU A 32 7.80 5.89 -5.55
C LEU A 32 8.80 4.78 -5.24
N LYS A 33 9.83 5.14 -4.49
CA LYS A 33 10.90 4.24 -4.04
C LYS A 33 11.30 4.61 -2.62
N SER A 34 11.48 3.60 -1.76
CA SER A 34 11.99 3.83 -0.40
C SER A 34 13.46 4.24 -0.43
N PRO A 35 14.00 4.82 0.67
CA PRO A 35 15.41 5.18 0.76
C PRO A 35 16.38 4.04 0.43
N ASP A 36 16.02 2.81 0.80
CA ASP A 36 16.85 1.61 0.59
C ASP A 36 16.52 0.84 -0.70
N GLY A 37 15.68 1.43 -1.54
CA GLY A 37 15.55 1.03 -2.93
C GLY A 37 14.52 -0.04 -3.24
N VAL A 38 13.57 -0.28 -2.33
CA VAL A 38 12.34 -1.04 -2.62
C VAL A 38 11.38 -0.11 -3.36
N ALA A 39 11.01 -0.45 -4.60
CA ALA A 39 10.13 0.39 -5.41
C ALA A 39 8.67 -0.07 -5.25
N PHE A 40 7.72 0.88 -5.26
CA PHE A 40 6.31 0.48 -5.20
C PHE A 40 5.89 -0.27 -6.49
N SER A 41 6.55 0.00 -7.61
CA SER A 41 6.38 -0.72 -8.87
C SER A 41 6.70 -2.22 -8.78
N ASP A 42 7.58 -2.64 -7.85
CA ASP A 42 7.88 -4.06 -7.62
C ASP A 42 6.62 -4.84 -7.16
N PHE A 43 5.63 -4.12 -6.62
CA PHE A 43 4.36 -4.64 -6.10
C PHE A 43 3.16 -4.31 -6.98
N LYS A 44 3.36 -3.85 -8.21
CA LYS A 44 2.26 -3.49 -9.11
C LYS A 44 1.27 -4.65 -9.29
N GLY A 45 -0.02 -4.35 -9.12
CA GLY A 45 -1.10 -5.35 -9.18
C GLY A 45 -1.34 -6.10 -7.86
N TYR A 46 -0.79 -5.62 -6.74
CA TYR A 46 -1.05 -6.21 -5.42
C TYR A 46 -2.54 -6.22 -5.06
N GLU A 47 -3.32 -5.31 -5.65
CA GLU A 47 -4.76 -5.22 -5.45
C GLU A 47 -5.49 -6.53 -5.84
N ASP A 48 -4.93 -7.28 -6.79
CA ASP A 48 -5.45 -8.56 -7.28
C ASP A 48 -4.77 -9.78 -6.64
N TRP A 49 -3.81 -9.57 -5.73
CA TRP A 49 -3.09 -10.66 -5.09
C TRP A 49 -3.95 -11.40 -4.08
N SER A 50 -3.62 -12.67 -3.84
CA SER A 50 -4.43 -13.50 -2.94
C SER A 50 -4.23 -13.11 -1.48
N VAL A 51 -5.33 -13.13 -0.72
CA VAL A 51 -5.30 -12.90 0.73
C VAL A 51 -4.52 -14.01 1.44
N VAL A 52 -3.56 -13.58 2.25
CA VAL A 52 -2.81 -14.39 3.21
C VAL A 52 -3.54 -14.44 4.55
N SER A 53 -3.83 -13.26 5.12
CA SER A 53 -4.38 -13.10 6.47
C SER A 53 -5.07 -11.75 6.62
N SER A 54 -5.81 -11.60 7.71
CA SER A 54 -6.18 -10.29 8.27
C SER A 54 -5.59 -10.13 9.67
N ALA A 55 -5.54 -8.91 10.16
CA ALA A 55 -5.21 -8.58 11.55
C ALA A 55 -5.91 -7.26 11.93
N ARG A 56 -6.18 -7.05 13.22
CA ARG A 56 -6.75 -5.78 13.69
C ARG A 56 -6.28 -5.39 15.08
N THR A 57 -6.28 -4.09 15.33
CA THR A 57 -6.39 -3.49 16.66
C THR A 57 -7.76 -2.78 16.74
N ASP A 58 -8.02 -2.06 17.83
CA ASP A 58 -9.23 -1.24 17.92
C ASP A 58 -9.23 -0.06 16.94
N GLU A 59 -8.05 0.38 16.50
CA GLU A 59 -7.86 1.58 15.68
C GLU A 59 -7.51 1.28 14.21
N VAL A 60 -7.04 0.06 13.92
CA VAL A 60 -6.48 -0.30 12.62
C VAL A 60 -6.96 -1.67 12.18
N LEU A 61 -7.57 -1.72 11.00
CA LEU A 61 -7.87 -2.95 10.27
C LEU A 61 -6.77 -3.20 9.22
N LYS A 62 -6.30 -4.44 9.14
CA LYS A 62 -5.21 -4.84 8.25
C LYS A 62 -5.62 -6.02 7.37
N VAL A 63 -5.38 -5.90 6.08
CA VAL A 63 -5.50 -7.02 5.12
C VAL A 63 -4.13 -7.28 4.52
N ILE A 64 -3.74 -8.55 4.49
CA ILE A 64 -2.43 -8.98 4.02
C ILE A 64 -2.62 -9.84 2.79
N VAL A 65 -2.00 -9.44 1.69
CA VAL A 65 -2.05 -10.11 0.39
C VAL A 65 -0.63 -10.47 -0.05
N ALA A 66 -0.49 -11.51 -0.86
CA ALA A 66 0.80 -11.92 -1.36
C ALA A 66 0.73 -12.43 -2.80
N ASN A 67 1.84 -12.29 -3.51
CA ASN A 67 1.93 -12.69 -4.91
C ASN A 67 1.84 -14.23 -5.07
N PRO A 68 1.59 -14.73 -6.29
CA PRO A 68 1.45 -16.17 -6.53
C PRO A 68 2.64 -17.01 -6.04
N ILE A 69 3.87 -16.48 -6.12
CA ILE A 69 5.08 -17.17 -5.64
C ILE A 69 4.97 -17.47 -4.14
N MET A 70 4.69 -16.44 -3.33
CA MET A 70 4.60 -16.61 -1.89
C MET A 70 3.36 -17.42 -1.47
N ILE A 71 2.25 -17.30 -2.20
CA ILE A 71 1.03 -18.09 -1.95
C ILE A 71 1.27 -19.57 -2.23
N ASN A 72 1.99 -19.92 -3.30
CA ASN A 72 2.36 -21.30 -3.58
C ASN A 72 3.31 -21.85 -2.51
N ALA A 73 4.26 -21.04 -2.04
CA ALA A 73 5.12 -21.40 -0.91
C ALA A 73 4.30 -21.68 0.36
N TYR A 74 3.35 -20.81 0.72
CA TYR A 74 2.46 -21.02 1.84
C TYR A 74 1.65 -22.32 1.72
N LYS A 75 1.09 -22.60 0.53
CA LYS A 75 0.35 -23.84 0.26
C LYS A 75 1.23 -25.10 0.37
N ALA A 76 2.53 -24.97 0.14
CA ALA A 76 3.53 -26.02 0.35
C ALA A 76 4.00 -26.14 1.83
N GLY A 77 3.43 -25.34 2.74
CA GLY A 77 3.72 -25.40 4.17
C GLY A 77 4.77 -24.40 4.66
N LEU A 78 5.24 -23.48 3.82
CA LEU A 78 6.22 -22.47 4.24
C LEU A 78 5.56 -21.32 5.03
N ALA A 79 6.27 -20.63 5.91
CA ALA A 79 7.55 -21.03 6.51
C ALA A 79 7.37 -22.01 7.68
N GLY A 80 6.17 -22.56 7.88
CA GLY A 80 5.84 -23.46 9.00
C GLY A 80 6.66 -24.76 9.02
N ASN A 81 7.17 -25.17 7.87
CA ASN A 81 8.07 -26.33 7.71
C ASN A 81 9.56 -25.99 7.92
N GLY A 82 9.91 -24.77 8.33
CA GLY A 82 11.28 -24.31 8.58
C GLY A 82 12.06 -23.88 7.34
N GLN A 83 11.47 -23.91 6.13
CA GLN A 83 12.08 -23.41 4.91
C GLN A 83 11.81 -21.90 4.72
N ALA A 84 12.78 -21.21 4.13
CA ALA A 84 12.64 -19.80 3.77
C ALA A 84 11.78 -19.64 2.51
N PHE A 85 11.09 -18.50 2.40
CA PHE A 85 10.37 -18.14 1.19
C PHE A 85 11.36 -17.96 0.03
N PRO A 86 10.99 -18.37 -1.20
CA PRO A 86 11.84 -18.19 -2.37
C PRO A 86 12.00 -16.71 -2.73
N ASP A 87 13.14 -16.36 -3.34
CA ASP A 87 13.32 -15.05 -3.97
C ASP A 87 12.19 -14.77 -4.98
N GLY A 88 11.78 -13.50 -5.06
CA GLY A 88 10.58 -13.06 -5.78
C GLY A 88 9.28 -13.20 -4.98
N SER A 89 9.30 -13.76 -3.77
CA SER A 89 8.16 -13.70 -2.85
C SER A 89 7.87 -12.25 -2.45
N ARG A 90 6.60 -11.83 -2.54
CA ARG A 90 6.17 -10.48 -2.20
C ARG A 90 4.90 -10.50 -1.37
N ILE A 91 4.86 -9.66 -0.34
CA ILE A 91 3.72 -9.51 0.57
C ILE A 91 3.44 -8.04 0.81
N VAL A 92 2.15 -7.70 0.84
CA VAL A 92 1.65 -6.35 1.10
C VAL A 92 0.67 -6.40 2.25
N LYS A 93 0.85 -5.52 3.22
CA LYS A 93 -0.06 -5.30 4.36
C LYS A 93 -0.69 -3.92 4.21
N LEU A 94 -1.97 -3.94 3.90
CA LEU A 94 -2.82 -2.77 3.68
C LEU A 94 -3.52 -2.40 4.98
N GLN A 95 -3.55 -1.11 5.31
CA GLN A 95 -4.14 -0.63 6.55
C GLN A 95 -5.25 0.40 6.31
N TRP A 96 -6.32 0.26 7.09
CA TRP A 96 -7.41 1.23 7.17
C TRP A 96 -7.71 1.58 8.62
N LYS A 97 -8.21 2.79 8.85
CA LYS A 97 -9.05 3.05 10.01
C LYS A 97 -10.40 2.35 9.80
N PRO A 98 -10.89 1.54 10.75
CA PRO A 98 -12.20 0.94 10.65
C PRO A 98 -13.30 1.91 11.07
N LYS A 99 -14.53 1.66 10.62
CA LYS A 99 -15.75 2.29 11.13
C LYS A 99 -16.85 1.26 11.35
N LYS A 100 -17.81 1.55 12.21
CA LYS A 100 -19.05 0.77 12.30
C LYS A 100 -19.82 0.84 10.98
N SER A 101 -20.30 -0.30 10.50
CA SER A 101 -21.20 -0.32 9.34
C SER A 101 -22.54 0.34 9.68
N ALA A 102 -23.00 1.25 8.82
CA ALA A 102 -24.32 1.87 8.93
C ALA A 102 -25.42 1.04 8.23
N GLU A 103 -25.02 0.04 7.44
CA GLU A 103 -25.92 -0.74 6.58
C GLU A 103 -26.12 -2.17 7.11
N ALA A 104 -25.14 -2.71 7.84
CA ALA A 104 -25.22 -4.07 8.34
C ALA A 104 -26.26 -4.17 9.46
N PRO A 105 -27.15 -5.18 9.45
CA PRO A 105 -28.13 -5.39 10.51
C PRO A 105 -27.53 -5.98 11.80
N PHE A 106 -26.20 -6.07 11.91
CA PHE A 106 -25.46 -6.60 13.05
C PHE A 106 -24.20 -5.77 13.31
N VAL A 107 -23.64 -5.88 14.52
CA VAL A 107 -22.44 -5.14 14.92
C VAL A 107 -21.24 -5.66 14.13
N VAL A 108 -20.75 -4.83 13.22
CA VAL A 108 -19.55 -5.11 12.43
C VAL A 108 -18.85 -3.82 12.07
N ASP A 109 -17.52 -3.87 12.11
CA ASP A 109 -16.67 -2.81 11.62
C ASP A 109 -16.19 -3.14 10.20
N VAL A 110 -16.13 -2.13 9.35
CA VAL A 110 -15.69 -2.21 7.95
C VAL A 110 -14.53 -1.24 7.70
N PRO A 111 -13.69 -1.47 6.67
CA PRO A 111 -12.68 -0.49 6.27
C PRO A 111 -13.31 0.88 5.95
N ASP A 112 -12.65 1.96 6.36
CA ASP A 112 -13.06 3.33 6.04
C ASP A 112 -11.93 4.08 5.34
N VAL A 113 -11.01 4.67 6.11
CA VAL A 113 -9.93 5.49 5.56
C VAL A 113 -8.69 4.65 5.37
N PHE A 114 -8.26 4.43 4.12
CA PHE A 114 -6.97 3.81 3.84
C PHE A 114 -5.84 4.72 4.34
N THR A 115 -4.79 4.15 4.90
CA THR A 115 -3.68 4.93 5.49
C THR A 115 -2.32 4.53 4.97
N GLN A 116 -2.06 3.23 4.80
CA GLN A 116 -0.69 2.75 4.58
C GLN A 116 -0.66 1.42 3.81
N ALA A 117 0.32 1.29 2.92
CA ALA A 117 0.77 0.03 2.34
C ALA A 117 2.19 -0.28 2.84
N PHE A 118 2.31 -1.32 3.67
CA PHE A 118 3.61 -1.90 4.03
C PHE A 118 3.93 -3.00 3.04
N VAL A 119 5.13 -2.99 2.48
CA VAL A 119 5.54 -3.97 1.48
C VAL A 119 6.82 -4.67 1.89
N MET A 120 6.93 -5.96 1.56
CA MET A 120 8.16 -6.72 1.70
C MET A 120 8.41 -7.60 0.48
N GLU A 121 9.66 -7.62 0.01
CA GLU A 121 10.11 -8.45 -1.12
C GLU A 121 11.29 -9.31 -0.69
N LYS A 122 11.24 -10.59 -1.03
CA LYS A 122 12.37 -11.49 -0.90
C LYS A 122 13.27 -11.37 -2.13
N ASP A 123 14.49 -10.88 -1.93
CA ASP A 123 15.58 -10.92 -2.90
C ASP A 123 16.91 -10.98 -2.14
N SER A 124 17.48 -12.19 -2.09
CA SER A 124 18.69 -12.47 -1.31
C SER A 124 19.93 -11.73 -1.82
N ASN A 125 19.92 -11.29 -3.09
CA ASN A 125 21.02 -10.52 -3.69
C ASN A 125 20.87 -9.02 -3.43
N ARG A 126 19.65 -8.47 -3.53
CA ARG A 126 19.38 -7.05 -3.25
C ARG A 126 19.43 -6.74 -1.75
N PHE A 127 19.03 -7.68 -0.91
CA PHE A 127 18.85 -7.46 0.53
C PHE A 127 19.64 -8.43 1.42
N PRO A 128 20.97 -8.59 1.23
CA PRO A 128 21.76 -9.59 1.94
C PRO A 128 21.89 -9.34 3.45
N LYS A 129 21.67 -8.10 3.90
CA LYS A 129 21.82 -7.68 5.31
C LYS A 129 20.57 -7.87 6.16
N SER A 130 19.43 -8.22 5.56
CA SER A 130 18.11 -8.23 6.22
C SER A 130 17.40 -9.58 6.05
N GLY A 131 18.18 -10.67 6.00
CA GLY A 131 17.66 -12.01 5.77
C GLY A 131 17.07 -12.20 4.37
N GLY A 132 17.54 -11.42 3.38
CA GLY A 132 17.02 -11.43 2.02
C GLY A 132 15.72 -10.65 1.83
N TRP A 133 15.28 -9.86 2.82
CA TRP A 133 14.02 -9.12 2.73
C TRP A 133 14.23 -7.61 2.59
N GLY A 134 13.65 -7.01 1.56
CA GLY A 134 13.46 -5.57 1.46
C GLY A 134 12.20 -5.14 2.20
N TYR A 135 12.25 -3.98 2.85
CA TYR A 135 11.12 -3.41 3.60
C TYR A 135 10.85 -1.99 3.10
N ALA A 136 9.59 -1.67 2.87
CA ALA A 136 9.16 -0.31 2.62
C ALA A 136 7.74 -0.03 3.13
N LEU A 137 7.49 1.23 3.38
CA LEU A 137 6.20 1.77 3.77
C LEU A 137 5.84 2.90 2.80
N PHE A 138 4.63 2.82 2.25
CA PHE A 138 4.03 3.90 1.48
C PHE A 138 2.82 4.44 2.25
N ASN A 139 2.93 5.69 2.69
CA ASN A 139 1.85 6.40 3.34
C ASN A 139 0.85 6.88 2.29
N TYR A 140 -0.43 6.93 2.64
CA TYR A 140 -1.50 7.44 1.82
C TYR A 140 -2.24 8.55 2.55
N GLU A 141 -2.38 9.70 1.89
CA GLU A 141 -3.12 10.85 2.39
C GLU A 141 -4.45 10.93 1.63
N ALA A 142 -5.54 10.64 2.35
CA ALA A 142 -6.85 10.46 1.73
C ALA A 142 -7.47 11.77 1.23
N ALA A 143 -7.13 12.93 1.81
CA ALA A 143 -7.70 14.20 1.37
C ALA A 143 -7.15 14.65 0.00
N SER A 144 -5.93 14.23 -0.34
CA SER A 144 -5.22 14.57 -1.58
C SER A 144 -5.02 13.40 -2.52
N ASP A 145 -5.53 12.21 -2.17
CA ASP A 145 -5.38 10.96 -2.94
C ASP A 145 -3.91 10.70 -3.33
N LYS A 146 -3.03 10.84 -2.34
CA LYS A 146 -1.59 10.90 -2.59
C LYS A 146 -0.81 9.85 -1.79
N PHE A 147 0.04 9.11 -2.49
CA PHE A 147 1.03 8.25 -1.85
C PHE A 147 2.35 8.98 -1.61
N THR A 148 3.04 8.66 -0.52
CA THR A 148 4.43 9.06 -0.29
C THR A 148 5.25 7.87 0.21
N ALA A 149 6.51 7.79 -0.19
CA ALA A 149 7.44 6.85 0.43
C ALA A 149 7.78 7.36 1.83
N ASP A 150 7.66 6.49 2.83
CA ASP A 150 8.09 6.81 4.18
C ASP A 150 9.62 6.97 4.22
N PRO A 151 10.16 7.97 4.93
CA PRO A 151 11.60 8.18 5.01
C PRO A 151 12.30 7.14 5.91
N SER A 152 11.56 6.26 6.58
CA SER A 152 12.14 5.21 7.41
C SER A 152 13.03 4.28 6.59
N PRO A 153 14.24 3.97 7.09
CA PRO A 153 15.10 2.96 6.49
C PRO A 153 14.54 1.54 6.68
N SER A 154 14.98 0.61 5.85
CA SER A 154 14.59 -0.80 5.83
C SER A 154 15.05 -1.58 7.05
N ASP A 155 16.14 -1.16 7.69
CA ASP A 155 16.62 -1.75 8.95
C ASP A 155 15.59 -1.57 10.09
N CYS A 156 14.79 -0.50 10.07
CA CYS A 156 13.66 -0.31 10.98
C CYS A 156 12.64 -1.46 10.84
N GLY A 157 12.29 -1.81 9.59
CA GLY A 157 11.42 -2.95 9.30
C GLY A 157 12.06 -4.28 9.72
N HIS A 158 13.32 -4.50 9.35
CA HIS A 158 14.03 -5.74 9.67
C HIS A 158 14.20 -5.96 11.18
N ALA A 159 14.52 -4.91 11.94
CA ALA A 159 14.68 -4.97 13.39
C ALA A 159 13.40 -5.46 14.08
N CYS A 160 12.22 -5.03 13.61
CA CYS A 160 10.96 -5.55 14.13
C CYS A 160 10.69 -7.01 13.71
N HIS A 161 11.13 -7.42 12.52
CA HIS A 161 10.85 -8.74 11.97
C HIS A 161 11.88 -9.82 12.35
N VAL A 162 13.00 -9.47 12.96
CA VAL A 162 14.03 -10.44 13.41
C VAL A 162 13.50 -11.41 14.48
N VAL A 163 12.53 -10.97 15.29
CA VAL A 163 11.92 -11.81 16.35
C VAL A 163 11.16 -13.02 15.79
N VAL A 164 10.77 -12.97 14.51
CA VAL A 164 10.15 -14.09 13.77
C VAL A 164 11.06 -14.65 12.69
N LYS A 165 12.39 -14.57 12.86
CA LYS A 165 13.38 -15.15 11.93
C LYS A 165 13.11 -16.64 11.64
N ALA A 166 12.65 -17.40 12.63
CA ALA A 166 12.31 -18.83 12.45
C ALA A 166 11.15 -19.07 11.45
N LYS A 167 10.36 -18.02 11.15
CA LYS A 167 9.30 -18.02 10.13
C LYS A 167 9.72 -17.21 8.89
N ASP A 168 11.02 -17.17 8.64
CA ASP A 168 11.66 -16.35 7.60
C ASP A 168 11.18 -14.90 7.62
N HIS A 169 11.16 -14.30 8.81
CA HIS A 169 10.80 -12.90 9.03
C HIS A 169 9.32 -12.55 8.76
N ILE A 170 8.42 -13.53 8.62
CA ILE A 170 6.99 -13.27 8.37
C ILE A 170 6.14 -13.54 9.60
N PHE A 171 5.39 -12.52 10.05
CA PHE A 171 4.46 -12.62 11.18
C PHE A 171 3.15 -13.33 10.82
N HIS A 172 2.64 -13.07 9.61
CA HIS A 172 1.26 -13.38 9.27
C HIS A 172 1.12 -14.86 8.91
N PRO A 173 0.29 -15.64 9.64
CA PRO A 173 0.04 -17.02 9.30
C PRO A 173 -0.82 -17.10 8.03
N TYR A 174 -0.64 -18.16 7.25
CA TYR A 174 -1.57 -18.53 6.18
C TYR A 174 -2.53 -19.59 6.72
N GLN A 175 -3.78 -19.20 6.98
CA GLN A 175 -4.78 -20.10 7.53
C GLN A 175 -5.35 -21.02 6.46
N THR A 176 -5.59 -22.28 6.83
CA THR A 176 -6.27 -23.25 5.98
C THR A 176 -7.72 -22.81 5.77
N ARG A 177 -8.18 -22.90 4.53
CA ARG A 177 -9.55 -22.57 4.10
C ARG A 177 -10.00 -23.58 3.07
#